data_AF-A0A2E8VZZ6-F1
#
_entry.id   AF-A0A2E8VZZ6-F1
#
_cell.length_a   1.000
_cell.length_b   1.000
_cell.length_c   1.000
_cell.angle_alpha   90.00
_cell.angle_beta   90.00
_cell.angle_gamma   90.00
#
_symmetry.space_group_name_H-M   'P 1'
#
loop_
_entity.id
_entity.type
_entity.pdbx_description
1 polymer ?
#
loop_
_entity_poly.entity_id
_entity_poly.type
_entity_poly.pdbx_seq_one_letter_code
_entity_poly.pdbx_strand_id
1 'polypeptide(L)'
;MINNEIGTIVAMTHILLPFMILPMYSVMQTIPPSYLRAAKSLGATNWTAFWRVYFPQSIPGIGAGSILVFILAIGYYITPEIVGGTKGVFISNRIAYHILKSLNWGLAAALGTILLVAVLILYWTYDKIVGIDNVKLGG
;
A
#
# COMPACT_ATOMS: atom_id res chain seq x y z
N MET A 1 -6.92 13.20 -24.94
CA MET A 1 -7.37 12.39 -23.78
C MET A 1 -6.24 11.62 -23.08
N ILE A 2 -4.98 11.80 -23.51
CA ILE A 2 -3.76 11.52 -22.74
C ILE A 2 -3.46 12.82 -21.94
N ASN A 3 -3.11 12.74 -20.65
CA ASN A 3 -2.96 13.85 -19.66
C ASN A 3 -4.19 14.19 -18.80
N ASN A 4 -4.91 13.20 -18.27
CA ASN A 4 -5.93 13.46 -17.23
C ASN A 4 -5.63 12.67 -15.95
N GLU A 5 -5.80 13.32 -14.80
CA GLU A 5 -5.45 12.80 -13.47
C GLU A 5 -6.09 11.43 -13.19
N ILE A 6 -7.34 11.26 -13.64
CA ILE A 6 -8.11 10.02 -13.50
C ILE A 6 -7.45 8.86 -14.26
N GLY A 7 -6.93 9.09 -15.47
CA GLY A 7 -6.29 8.04 -16.27
C GLY A 7 -4.99 7.55 -15.62
N THR A 8 -4.25 8.47 -15.00
CA THR A 8 -3.03 8.14 -14.24
C THR A 8 -3.37 7.35 -12.98
N ILE A 9 -4.40 7.73 -12.24
CA ILE A 9 -4.85 7.00 -11.04
C ILE A 9 -5.29 5.58 -11.41
N VAL A 10 -6.06 5.40 -12.48
CA VAL A 10 -6.52 4.08 -12.93
C VAL A 10 -5.34 3.20 -13.34
N ALA A 11 -4.40 3.73 -14.13
CA ALA A 11 -3.21 2.99 -14.55
C ALA A 11 -2.31 2.59 -13.36
N MET A 12 -2.06 3.52 -12.45
CA MET A 12 -1.28 3.25 -11.23
C MET A 12 -1.96 2.20 -10.35
N THR A 13 -3.29 2.26 -10.21
CA THR A 13 -4.06 1.28 -9.44
C THR A 13 -3.93 -0.12 -10.04
N HIS A 14 -3.99 -0.26 -11.37
CA HIS A 14 -3.82 -1.56 -12.04
C HIS A 14 -2.42 -2.15 -11.85
N ILE A 15 -1.40 -1.30 -11.82
CA ILE A 15 -0.02 -1.73 -11.61
C ILE A 15 0.22 -2.14 -10.15
N LEU A 16 -0.39 -1.43 -9.20
CA LEU A 16 -0.21 -1.66 -7.76
C LEU A 16 -1.13 -2.78 -7.21
N LEU A 17 -2.25 -3.07 -7.87
CA LEU A 17 -3.20 -4.13 -7.53
C LEU A 17 -2.55 -5.50 -7.23
N PRO A 18 -1.69 -6.07 -8.09
CA PRO A 18 -1.04 -7.35 -7.80
C PRO A 18 -0.19 -7.30 -6.53
N PHE A 19 0.46 -6.17 -6.25
CA PHE A 19 1.24 -5.99 -5.03
C PHE A 19 0.38 -5.87 -3.77
N MET A 20 -0.88 -5.46 -3.89
CA MET A 20 -1.84 -5.50 -2.78
C MET A 20 -2.35 -6.92 -2.51
N ILE A 21 -2.59 -7.68 -3.58
CA ILE A 21 -3.22 -9.00 -3.51
C ILE A 21 -2.26 -10.03 -2.91
N LEU A 22 -0.96 -10.00 -3.24
CA LEU A 22 -0.02 -11.02 -2.76
C LEU A 22 0.12 -11.09 -1.23
N PRO A 23 0.35 -9.98 -0.50
CA PRO A 23 0.43 -10.00 0.96
C PRO A 23 -0.91 -10.35 1.61
N MET A 24 -2.00 -9.85 1.04
CA MET A 24 -3.35 -10.14 1.52
C MET A 24 -3.68 -11.63 1.39
N TYR A 25 -3.34 -12.22 0.25
CA TYR A 25 -3.51 -13.65 -0.01
C TYR A 25 -2.64 -14.51 0.90
N SER A 26 -1.39 -14.10 1.15
CA SER A 26 -0.49 -14.79 2.08
C SER A 26 -1.07 -14.88 3.49
N VAL A 27 -1.65 -13.79 4.01
CA VAL A 27 -2.30 -13.80 5.34
C VAL A 27 -3.66 -14.52 5.31
N MET A 28 -4.41 -14.44 4.21
CA MET A 28 -5.68 -15.16 4.09
C MET A 28 -5.51 -16.68 4.02
N GLN A 29 -4.41 -17.16 3.44
CA GLN A 29 -4.08 -18.59 3.38
C GLN A 29 -3.68 -19.17 4.74
N THR A 30 -3.10 -18.36 5.64
CA THR A 30 -2.72 -18.84 6.97
C THR A 30 -3.92 -19.03 7.91
N ILE A 31 -5.10 -18.49 7.56
CA ILE A 31 -6.33 -18.63 8.35
C ILE A 31 -6.88 -20.07 8.22
N PRO A 32 -6.90 -20.87 9.31
CA PRO A 32 -7.44 -22.22 9.29
C PRO A 32 -8.93 -22.26 8.91
N PRO A 33 -9.35 -23.18 8.01
CA PRO A 33 -10.76 -23.32 7.64
C PRO A 33 -11.64 -23.85 8.78
N SER A 34 -11.03 -24.32 9.88
CA SER A 34 -11.74 -24.73 11.10
C SER A 34 -12.53 -23.60 11.73
N TYR A 35 -12.07 -22.35 11.65
CA TYR A 35 -12.79 -21.18 12.19
C TYR A 35 -14.14 -20.96 11.51
N LEU A 36 -14.19 -21.10 10.19
CA LEU A 36 -15.44 -21.01 9.42
C LEU A 36 -16.38 -22.19 9.71
N ARG A 37 -15.83 -23.40 9.90
CA ARG A 37 -16.63 -24.58 10.27
C ARG A 37 -17.22 -24.43 11.67
N ALA A 38 -16.44 -23.97 12.64
CA ALA A 38 -16.91 -23.72 14.02
C ALA A 38 -18.01 -22.65 14.07
N ALA A 39 -17.85 -21.56 13.33
CA ALA A 39 -18.88 -20.52 13.22
C ALA A 39 -20.21 -21.07 12.66
N LYS A 40 -20.14 -21.91 11.62
CA LYS A 40 -21.32 -22.57 11.03
C LYS A 40 -21.96 -23.57 11.99
N SER A 41 -21.17 -24.34 12.73
CA SER A 41 -21.66 -25.26 13.76
C SER A 41 -22.39 -24.54 14.91
N LEU A 42 -22.04 -23.28 15.18
CA LEU A 42 -22.74 -22.41 16.14
C LEU A 42 -23.98 -21.70 15.57
N GLY A 43 -24.40 -22.05 14.35
CA GLY A 43 -25.58 -21.47 13.69
C GLY A 43 -25.32 -20.18 12.90
N ALA A 44 -24.06 -19.77 12.70
CA ALA A 44 -23.76 -18.58 11.91
C ALA A 44 -23.99 -18.84 10.40
N THR A 45 -24.67 -17.90 9.73
CA THR A 45 -24.77 -17.89 8.27
C THR A 45 -23.40 -17.54 7.64
N ASN A 46 -23.19 -17.92 6.37
CA ASN A 46 -21.95 -17.63 5.63
C ASN A 46 -21.55 -16.14 5.71
N TRP A 47 -22.53 -15.24 5.64
CA TRP A 47 -22.31 -13.79 5.74
C TRP A 47 -21.78 -13.36 7.11
N THR A 48 -22.40 -13.88 8.17
CA THR A 48 -22.02 -13.58 9.56
C THR A 48 -20.67 -14.18 9.90
N ALA A 49 -20.40 -15.40 9.44
CA ALA A 49 -19.10 -16.07 9.64
C ALA A 49 -17.97 -15.32 8.91
N PHE A 50 -18.22 -14.79 7.70
CA PHE A 50 -17.24 -13.97 6.99
C PHE A 50 -16.91 -12.69 7.75
N TRP A 51 -17.91 -11.83 8.02
CA TRP A 51 -17.66 -10.52 8.62
C TRP A 51 -17.17 -10.57 10.07
N ARG A 52 -17.62 -11.55 10.84
CA ARG A 52 -17.34 -11.60 12.29
C ARG A 52 -16.13 -12.45 12.65
N VAL A 53 -15.76 -13.42 11.83
CA VAL A 53 -14.68 -14.37 12.13
C VAL A 53 -13.54 -14.25 11.14
N TYR A 54 -13.83 -14.27 9.84
CA TYR A 54 -12.79 -14.30 8.81
C TYR A 54 -12.19 -12.92 8.50
N PHE A 55 -13.04 -11.91 8.29
CA PHE A 55 -12.63 -10.53 7.98
C PHE A 55 -11.70 -9.91 9.03
N PRO A 56 -11.98 -9.95 10.35
CA PRO A 56 -11.09 -9.37 11.34
C PRO A 56 -9.72 -10.07 11.39
N GLN A 57 -9.65 -11.36 11.07
CA GLN A 57 -8.37 -12.08 10.95
C GLN A 57 -7.61 -11.75 9.67
N SER A 58 -8.28 -11.16 8.67
CA SER A 58 -7.67 -10.70 7.42
C SER A 58 -7.11 -9.27 7.52
N ILE A 59 -7.46 -8.52 8.59
CA ILE A 59 -7.02 -7.13 8.81
C ILE A 59 -5.48 -6.98 8.77
N PRO A 60 -4.68 -7.88 9.39
CA PRO A 60 -3.22 -7.79 9.29
C PRO A 60 -2.71 -7.90 7.85
N GLY A 61 -3.40 -8.70 7.00
CA GLY A 61 -3.09 -8.84 5.58
C GLY A 61 -3.40 -7.59 4.76
N ILE A 62 -4.51 -6.92 5.08
CA ILE A 62 -4.84 -5.61 4.51
C ILE A 62 -3.77 -4.60 4.91
N GLY A 63 -3.36 -4.57 6.18
CA GLY A 63 -2.29 -3.71 6.66
C GLY A 63 -0.98 -3.94 5.90
N ALA A 64 -0.51 -5.18 5.82
CA ALA A 64 0.73 -5.53 5.10
C ALA A 64 0.67 -5.16 3.61
N GLY A 65 -0.44 -5.44 2.94
CA GLY A 65 -0.67 -5.05 1.54
C GLY A 65 -0.70 -3.54 1.33
N SER A 66 -1.39 -2.81 2.21
CA SER A 66 -1.49 -1.35 2.15
C SER A 66 -0.13 -0.68 2.31
N ILE A 67 0.74 -1.18 3.20
CA ILE A 67 2.10 -0.64 3.34
C ILE A 67 2.95 -0.90 2.11
N LEU A 68 2.91 -2.12 1.58
CA LEU A 68 3.72 -2.47 0.42
C LEU A 68 3.33 -1.58 -0.76
N VAL A 69 2.04 -1.43 -1.00
CA VAL A 69 1.50 -0.54 -2.04
C VAL A 69 1.85 0.92 -1.75
N PHE A 70 1.81 1.38 -0.51
CA PHE A 70 2.16 2.76 -0.15
C PHE A 70 3.64 3.08 -0.41
N ILE A 71 4.54 2.19 0.01
CA ILE A 71 5.98 2.32 -0.25
C ILE A 71 6.26 2.34 -1.76
N LEU A 72 5.63 1.43 -2.50
CA LEU A 72 5.74 1.37 -3.96
C LEU A 72 5.17 2.66 -4.59
N ALA A 73 4.00 3.13 -4.15
CA ALA A 73 3.36 4.32 -4.68
C ALA A 73 4.20 5.59 -4.48
N ILE A 74 4.89 5.74 -3.35
CA ILE A 74 5.82 6.87 -3.12
C ILE A 74 7.02 6.82 -4.07
N GLY A 75 7.55 5.61 -4.31
CA GLY A 75 8.66 5.39 -5.24
C GLY A 75 8.26 5.52 -6.71
N TYR A 76 6.97 5.48 -7.02
CA TYR A 76 6.43 5.57 -8.38
C TYR A 76 6.43 7.02 -8.89
N TYR A 77 7.60 7.49 -9.31
CA TYR A 77 7.75 8.82 -9.92
C TYR A 77 7.77 8.78 -11.45
N ILE A 78 8.20 7.65 -12.03
CA ILE A 78 8.39 7.49 -13.47
C ILE A 78 7.07 7.26 -14.20
N THR A 79 6.20 6.40 -13.68
CA THR A 79 4.91 6.05 -14.30
C THR A 79 3.94 7.23 -14.43
N PRO A 80 3.74 8.08 -13.41
CA PRO A 80 2.89 9.25 -13.58
C PRO A 80 3.49 10.33 -14.48
N GLU A 81 4.82 10.42 -14.59
CA GLU A 81 5.48 11.32 -15.55
C GLU A 81 5.22 10.88 -17.00
N ILE A 82 5.27 9.56 -17.26
CA ILE A 82 5.02 8.99 -18.60
C ILE A 82 3.52 8.99 -18.95
N VAL A 83 2.62 8.76 -17.98
CA VAL A 83 1.18 8.55 -18.24
C VAL A 83 0.32 9.81 -17.99
N GLY A 84 0.70 10.68 -17.05
CA GLY A 84 -0.11 11.83 -16.60
C GLY A 84 0.27 13.18 -17.22
N GLY A 85 1.41 13.27 -17.90
CA GLY A 85 1.92 14.54 -18.43
C GLY A 85 2.18 15.58 -17.33
N THR A 86 2.15 16.88 -17.69
CA THR A 86 2.55 18.01 -16.83
C THR A 86 1.64 18.31 -15.63
N LYS A 87 0.47 17.66 -15.52
CA LYS A 87 -0.50 17.89 -14.43
C LYS A 87 -0.49 16.81 -13.35
N GLY A 88 0.10 15.63 -13.61
CA GLY A 88 0.29 14.56 -12.61
C GLY A 88 1.51 14.81 -11.71
N VAL A 89 1.54 15.96 -11.02
CA VAL A 89 2.73 16.39 -10.28
C VAL A 89 2.80 15.71 -8.90
N PHE A 90 3.34 14.50 -8.86
CA PHE A 90 3.71 13.84 -7.60
C PHE A 90 4.96 14.52 -6.99
N ILE A 91 5.10 14.44 -5.66
CA ILE A 91 6.28 14.96 -4.92
C ILE A 91 7.59 14.45 -5.54
N SER A 92 7.61 13.21 -5.98
CA SER A 92 8.79 12.59 -6.58
C SER A 92 9.16 13.19 -7.96
N ASN A 93 8.17 13.66 -8.74
CA ASN A 93 8.42 14.41 -9.99
C ASN A 93 9.06 15.78 -9.70
N ARG A 94 8.64 16.46 -8.60
CA ARG A 94 9.27 17.72 -8.17
C ARG A 94 10.75 17.52 -7.79
N ILE A 95 11.08 16.43 -7.10
CA ILE A 95 12.47 16.10 -6.75
C ILE A 95 13.30 15.90 -8.04
N ALA A 96 12.80 15.08 -8.98
CA ALA A 96 13.47 14.83 -10.26
C ALA A 96 13.66 16.12 -11.09
N TYR A 97 12.66 17.00 -11.13
CA TYR A 97 12.76 18.29 -11.80
C TYR A 97 13.86 19.19 -11.21
N HIS A 98 14.00 19.23 -9.88
CA HIS A 98 15.01 20.04 -9.22
C HIS A 98 16.44 19.47 -9.37
N ILE A 99 16.59 18.16 -9.55
CA ILE A 99 17.85 17.49 -9.87
C ILE A 99 18.25 17.74 -11.34
N LEU A 100 17.33 17.47 -12.28
CA LEU A 100 17.64 17.39 -13.72
C LEU A 100 17.54 18.74 -14.45
N LYS A 101 16.63 19.63 -14.03
CA LYS A 101 16.33 20.88 -14.76
C LYS A 101 16.82 22.13 -14.06
N SER A 102 16.76 22.16 -12.73
CA SER A 102 17.20 23.31 -11.93
C SER A 102 18.62 23.21 -11.40
N LEU A 103 19.29 22.04 -11.52
CA LEU A 103 20.64 21.77 -10.98
C LEU A 103 20.80 22.18 -9.49
N ASN A 104 19.69 22.20 -8.74
CA ASN A 104 19.65 22.64 -7.36
C ASN A 104 19.58 21.42 -6.43
N TRP A 105 20.76 20.81 -6.27
CA TRP A 105 20.97 19.64 -5.40
C TRP A 105 20.55 19.89 -3.95
N GLY A 106 20.63 21.14 -3.47
CA GLY A 106 20.20 21.52 -2.12
C GLY A 106 18.69 21.37 -1.91
N LEU A 107 17.87 21.88 -2.85
CA LEU A 107 16.41 21.70 -2.79
C LEU A 107 16.00 20.25 -3.01
N ALA A 108 16.70 19.52 -3.88
CA ALA A 108 16.45 18.10 -4.08
C ALA A 108 16.73 17.29 -2.80
N ALA A 109 17.83 17.57 -2.10
CA ALA A 109 18.17 16.93 -0.83
C ALA A 109 17.18 17.29 0.29
N ALA A 110 16.71 18.53 0.36
CA ALA A 110 15.69 18.96 1.33
C ALA A 110 14.35 18.24 1.11
N LEU A 111 13.88 18.16 -0.15
CA LEU A 111 12.65 17.47 -0.47
C LEU A 111 12.77 15.95 -0.26
N GLY A 112 13.93 15.35 -0.59
CA GLY A 112 14.20 13.94 -0.34
C GLY A 112 14.25 13.59 1.14
N THR A 113 14.87 14.44 1.97
CA THR A 113 14.92 14.22 3.44
C THR A 113 13.55 14.37 4.09
N ILE A 114 12.73 15.35 3.67
CA ILE A 114 11.34 15.48 4.13
C ILE A 114 10.54 14.22 3.78
N LEU A 115 10.67 13.72 2.55
CA LEU A 115 9.98 12.50 2.11
C LEU A 115 10.42 11.28 2.94
N LEU A 116 11.73 11.15 3.19
CA LEU A 116 12.28 10.08 4.02
C LEU A 116 11.71 10.12 5.44
N VAL A 117 11.68 11.30 6.08
CA VAL A 117 11.09 11.46 7.42
C VAL A 117 9.60 11.12 7.42
N ALA A 118 8.85 11.54 6.40
CA ALA A 118 7.43 11.20 6.28
C ALA A 118 7.22 9.68 6.15
N VAL A 119 8.05 8.98 5.37
CA VAL A 119 8.01 7.52 5.24
C VAL A 119 8.34 6.83 6.57
N LEU A 120 9.35 7.31 7.30
CA LEU A 120 9.71 6.76 8.62
C LEU A 120 8.59 6.95 9.65
N ILE A 121 7.93 8.12 9.68
CA ILE A 121 6.79 8.38 10.57
C ILE A 121 5.63 7.44 10.24
N LEU A 122 5.36 7.23 8.95
CA LEU A 122 4.27 6.36 8.52
C LEU A 122 4.57 4.89 8.81
N TYR A 123 5.81 4.45 8.59
CA TYR A 123 6.27 3.13 8.98
C TYR A 123 6.14 2.92 10.50
N TRP A 124 6.58 3.88 11.31
CA TRP A 124 6.46 3.81 12.76
C TRP A 124 5.00 3.80 13.24
N THR A 125 4.15 4.63 12.64
CA THR A 125 2.71 4.67 12.95
C THR A 125 2.05 3.35 12.59
N TYR A 126 2.42 2.76 11.46
CA TYR A 126 1.94 1.45 11.06
C TYR A 126 2.40 0.34 12.01
N ASP A 127 3.68 0.30 12.35
CA ASP A 127 4.23 -0.71 13.27
C ASP A 127 3.45 -0.69 14.59
N LYS A 128 3.12 0.52 15.06
CA LYS A 128 2.31 0.74 16.25
C LYS A 128 0.84 0.34 16.12
N ILE A 129 0.22 0.51 14.94
CA ILE A 129 -1.21 0.19 14.71
C ILE A 129 -1.41 -1.30 14.40
N VAL A 130 -0.53 -1.88 13.60
CA VAL A 130 -0.65 -3.27 13.14
C VAL A 130 0.00 -4.25 14.13
N GLY A 131 0.96 -3.80 14.94
CA GLY A 131 1.61 -4.65 15.94
C GLY A 131 2.24 -5.86 15.26
N ILE A 132 3.38 -5.64 14.59
CA ILE A 132 4.14 -6.70 13.89
C ILE A 132 4.48 -7.88 14.83
N ASP A 133 4.38 -7.71 16.15
CA ASP A 133 4.47 -8.77 17.15
C ASP A 133 3.49 -9.95 16.93
N ASN A 134 2.40 -9.76 16.17
CA ASN A 134 1.48 -10.85 15.79
C ASN A 134 1.68 -11.40 14.37
N VAL A 135 2.54 -10.78 13.55
CA VAL A 135 2.96 -11.35 12.27
C VAL A 135 4.12 -12.28 12.55
N LYS A 136 3.80 -13.45 13.14
CA LYS A 136 4.67 -14.61 13.04
C LYS A 136 4.80 -14.93 11.55
N LEU A 137 5.83 -14.36 10.93
CA LEU A 137 6.37 -14.84 9.67
C LEU A 137 6.67 -16.31 9.88
N GLY A 138 5.83 -17.16 9.28
CA GLY A 138 5.83 -18.60 9.50
C GLY A 138 7.24 -19.18 9.37
N GLY A 139 7.66 -19.84 10.45
CA GLY A 139 8.50 -21.02 10.35
C GLY A 139 7.61 -22.25 10.23
#